data_AF-C1N334-F1
#
_entry.id   AF-C1N334-F1
#
_cell.length_a   1.000
_cell.length_b   1.000
_cell.length_c   1.000
_cell.angle_alpha   90.00
_cell.angle_beta   90.00
_cell.angle_gamma   90.00
#
_symmetry.space_group_name_H-M   'P 1'
#
loop_
_entity.id
_entity.type
_entity.pdbx_description
1 polymer ?
#
loop_
_entity_poly.entity_id
_entity_poly.type
_entity_poly.pdbx_seq_one_letter_code
_entity_poly.pdbx_strand_id
1 'polypeptide(L)'
;MNAVPQGLSLPAHLCAQGPSVSIPTRLDACLSTPTDAFQLHPDVTPSDAELLVKTHWALARLRHRPAPGDMQSLAGAARRLVGDLSVDDRLTVMHAWGVLRCNPGDDVIRAYTADFRSSDENSSDDSSSDATSSSSSSSSSGGEDALDGDQCAKLLCAYGRTRHLPPAAHASALARRLVEEAERDALHPSAATLGLWGASLLGLRMTTAQLDVLARDAVQQKKLAPRSLAKIVWALAALGYDPTASDLAELRARAKDAMPSLMAKDKEALREALLRLGDRDVAVA
;
A
#
# COMPACT_ATOMS: atom_id res chain seq x y z
N MET A 1 -15.86 25.75 23.66
CA MET A 1 -16.64 25.39 22.45
C MET A 1 -15.65 25.26 21.31
N ASN A 2 -15.23 24.03 21.02
CA ASN A 2 -14.12 23.73 20.11
C ASN A 2 -14.58 23.81 18.65
N ALA A 3 -13.85 24.59 17.87
CA ALA A 3 -13.99 24.65 16.42
C ALA A 3 -13.37 23.40 15.79
N VAL A 4 -14.14 22.76 14.91
CA VAL A 4 -13.72 21.66 14.03
C VAL A 4 -12.87 22.25 12.89
N PRO A 5 -11.65 21.77 12.62
CA PRO A 5 -10.92 22.21 11.43
C PRO A 5 -11.46 21.49 10.19
N GLN A 6 -11.81 22.30 9.19
CA GLN A 6 -12.40 21.91 7.92
C GLN A 6 -11.38 21.29 6.94
N GLY A 7 -11.89 20.36 6.14
CA GLY A 7 -11.37 19.73 4.93
C GLY A 7 -10.02 20.17 4.34
N LEU A 8 -9.09 19.23 4.27
CA LEU A 8 -7.91 19.31 3.42
C LEU A 8 -8.24 18.85 1.99
N SER A 9 -8.28 19.81 1.07
CA SER A 9 -8.35 19.57 -0.37
C SER A 9 -6.99 19.08 -0.89
N LEU A 10 -6.97 17.88 -1.47
CA LEU A 10 -5.85 17.39 -2.28
C LEU A 10 -5.73 18.24 -3.56
N PRO A 11 -4.51 18.63 -4.01
CA PRO A 11 -4.35 19.34 -5.27
C PRO A 11 -4.73 18.46 -6.48
N ALA A 12 -5.67 18.95 -7.29
CA ALA A 12 -6.30 18.25 -8.42
C ALA A 12 -5.40 18.06 -9.67
N HIS A 13 -4.17 18.57 -9.69
CA HIS A 13 -3.32 18.59 -10.89
C HIS A 13 -2.36 17.40 -11.02
N LEU A 14 -2.49 16.36 -10.17
CA LEU A 14 -1.79 15.07 -10.36
C LEU A 14 -2.47 14.16 -11.41
N CYS A 15 -3.57 14.61 -12.01
CA CYS A 15 -4.29 13.92 -13.09
C CYS A 15 -3.89 14.45 -14.47
N ALA A 16 -2.66 14.17 -14.91
CA ALA A 16 -2.31 14.35 -16.32
C ALA A 16 -2.73 13.11 -17.12
N GLN A 17 -3.77 13.27 -17.92
CA GLN A 17 -4.28 12.29 -18.88
C GLN A 17 -3.31 12.19 -20.08
N GLY A 18 -2.90 10.97 -20.43
CA GLY A 18 -2.26 10.65 -21.70
C GLY A 18 -3.31 10.28 -22.76
N PRO A 19 -2.97 10.36 -24.07
CA PRO A 19 -3.94 10.25 -25.15
C PRO A 19 -4.59 8.86 -25.21
N SER A 20 -5.90 8.87 -25.45
CA SER A 20 -6.76 7.70 -25.58
C SER A 20 -6.39 6.93 -26.85
N VAL A 21 -5.83 5.73 -26.68
CA VAL A 21 -5.70 4.74 -27.76
C VAL A 21 -6.83 3.73 -27.54
N SER A 22 -7.77 3.69 -28.48
CA SER A 22 -8.89 2.74 -28.45
C SER A 22 -8.38 1.32 -28.66
N ILE A 23 -8.53 0.46 -27.65
CA ILE A 23 -8.32 -0.98 -27.76
C ILE A 23 -9.63 -1.61 -28.28
N PRO A 24 -9.60 -2.49 -29.29
CA PRO A 24 -10.79 -3.16 -29.79
C PRO A 24 -11.29 -4.19 -28.76
N THR A 25 -12.60 -4.19 -28.51
CA THR A 25 -13.36 -5.17 -27.72
C THR A 25 -13.09 -6.59 -28.22
N ARG A 26 -12.18 -7.32 -27.55
CA ARG A 26 -11.87 -8.72 -27.89
C ARG A 26 -11.29 -9.52 -26.72
N LEU A 27 -12.00 -9.57 -25.58
CA LEU A 27 -11.80 -10.63 -24.59
C LEU A 27 -12.27 -12.02 -25.12
N ASP A 28 -13.02 -12.04 -26.23
CA ASP A 28 -13.50 -13.26 -26.88
C ASP A 28 -12.47 -13.95 -27.82
N ALA A 29 -11.23 -13.44 -27.92
CA ALA A 29 -10.29 -13.90 -28.97
C ALA A 29 -8.85 -14.20 -28.50
N CYS A 30 -8.68 -14.70 -27.28
CA CYS A 30 -7.40 -15.30 -26.85
C CYS A 30 -7.01 -16.59 -27.62
N LEU A 31 -7.79 -17.01 -28.62
CA LEU A 31 -7.52 -18.17 -29.45
C LEU A 31 -7.50 -17.77 -30.93
N SER A 32 -6.34 -17.32 -31.44
CA SER A 32 -5.84 -17.50 -32.84
C SER A 32 -4.57 -16.66 -33.10
N THR A 33 -3.43 -17.14 -32.59
CA THR A 33 -2.02 -17.17 -33.07
C THR A 33 -1.50 -16.27 -34.25
N PRO A 34 -0.16 -16.14 -34.46
CA PRO A 34 0.90 -15.62 -33.56
C PRO A 34 1.97 -14.78 -34.34
N THR A 35 2.73 -13.86 -33.70
CA THR A 35 4.14 -13.62 -34.13
C THR A 35 4.98 -12.90 -33.05
N ASP A 36 5.89 -13.68 -32.47
CA ASP A 36 7.23 -13.34 -31.95
C ASP A 36 7.43 -12.23 -30.91
N ALA A 37 7.09 -12.55 -29.65
CA ALA A 37 7.96 -12.25 -28.50
C ALA A 37 7.57 -13.04 -27.22
N PHE A 38 7.29 -14.34 -27.31
CA PHE A 38 7.25 -15.26 -26.15
C PHE A 38 7.43 -16.69 -26.69
N GLN A 39 8.66 -17.18 -26.78
CA GLN A 39 8.87 -18.62 -26.96
C GLN A 39 8.60 -19.30 -25.61
N LEU A 40 7.33 -19.64 -25.39
CA LEU A 40 6.90 -20.57 -24.34
C LEU A 40 6.84 -21.97 -24.95
N HIS A 41 7.34 -22.94 -24.20
CA HIS A 41 7.34 -24.38 -24.51
C HIS A 41 5.89 -24.86 -24.81
N PRO A 42 5.67 -25.78 -25.76
CA PRO A 42 4.35 -26.06 -26.34
C PRO A 42 3.30 -26.75 -25.44
N ASP A 43 3.59 -27.07 -24.17
CA ASP A 43 2.73 -27.95 -23.36
C ASP A 43 2.04 -27.28 -22.16
N VAL A 44 1.98 -25.94 -22.08
CA VAL A 44 1.31 -25.26 -20.95
C VAL A 44 0.42 -24.12 -21.44
N THR A 45 -0.90 -24.33 -21.48
CA THR A 45 -1.88 -23.23 -21.51
C THR A 45 -1.98 -22.63 -20.11
N PRO A 46 -1.71 -21.33 -19.91
CA PRO A 46 -1.91 -20.69 -18.61
C PRO A 46 -3.38 -20.82 -18.19
N SER A 47 -3.64 -21.05 -16.91
CA SER A 47 -5.00 -20.93 -16.39
C SER A 47 -5.48 -19.47 -16.52
N ASP A 48 -6.79 -19.27 -16.61
CA ASP A 48 -7.38 -17.91 -16.65
C ASP A 48 -6.95 -17.07 -15.44
N ALA A 49 -6.76 -17.72 -14.28
CA ALA A 49 -6.28 -17.11 -13.04
C ALA A 49 -4.81 -16.65 -13.16
N GLU A 50 -3.93 -17.47 -13.73
CA GLU A 50 -2.53 -17.09 -13.97
C GLU A 50 -2.43 -15.91 -14.96
N LEU A 51 -3.21 -15.97 -16.05
CA LEU A 51 -3.25 -14.91 -17.05
C LEU A 51 -3.74 -13.58 -16.44
N LEU A 52 -4.75 -13.64 -15.55
CA LEU A 52 -5.26 -12.48 -14.83
C LEU A 52 -4.15 -11.79 -14.03
N VAL A 53 -3.39 -12.55 -13.23
CA VAL A 53 -2.28 -12.00 -12.41
C VAL A 53 -1.23 -11.36 -13.29
N LYS A 54 -0.77 -12.07 -14.33
CA LYS A 54 0.23 -11.57 -15.28
C LYS A 54 -0.24 -10.28 -15.97
N THR A 55 -1.52 -10.22 -16.34
CA THR A 55 -2.11 -9.05 -17.00
C THR A 55 -2.13 -7.84 -16.08
N HIS A 56 -2.63 -8.00 -14.85
CA HIS A 56 -2.65 -6.91 -13.86
C HIS A 56 -1.25 -6.40 -13.56
N TRP A 57 -0.29 -7.31 -13.38
CA TRP A 57 1.08 -6.91 -13.08
C TRP A 57 1.78 -6.26 -14.28
N ALA A 58 1.55 -6.75 -15.50
CA ALA A 58 2.08 -6.13 -16.70
C ALA A 58 1.57 -4.68 -16.86
N LEU A 59 0.25 -4.47 -16.70
CA LEU A 59 -0.36 -3.14 -16.72
C LEU A 59 0.25 -2.21 -15.66
N ALA A 60 0.38 -2.69 -14.42
CA ALA A 60 0.97 -1.94 -13.32
C ALA A 60 2.43 -1.53 -13.60
N ARG A 61 3.24 -2.46 -14.12
CA ARG A 61 4.65 -2.20 -14.48
C ARG A 61 4.79 -1.18 -15.60
N LEU A 62 3.94 -1.28 -16.62
CA LEU A 62 3.89 -0.33 -17.73
C LEU A 62 3.25 1.01 -17.35
N ARG A 63 2.64 1.09 -16.15
CA ARG A 63 1.82 2.23 -15.70
C ARG A 63 0.72 2.59 -16.70
N HIS A 64 0.26 1.59 -17.45
CA HIS A 64 -0.81 1.75 -18.41
C HIS A 64 -2.13 1.55 -17.67
N ARG A 65 -2.95 2.60 -17.63
CA ARG A 65 -4.30 2.52 -17.10
C ARG A 65 -5.26 2.23 -18.26
N PRO A 66 -5.86 1.03 -18.32
CA PRO A 66 -6.86 0.69 -19.34
C PRO A 66 -8.05 1.64 -19.30
N ALA A 67 -8.83 1.64 -20.40
CA ALA A 67 -10.07 2.41 -20.47
C ALA A 67 -11.06 1.93 -19.38
N PRO A 68 -12.00 2.79 -18.93
CA PRO A 68 -12.93 2.44 -17.85
C PRO A 68 -13.71 1.13 -18.07
N GLY A 69 -14.13 0.83 -19.31
CA GLY A 69 -14.84 -0.42 -19.64
C GLY A 69 -13.95 -1.67 -19.53
N ASP A 70 -12.70 -1.58 -19.98
CA ASP A 70 -11.72 -2.68 -19.86
C ASP A 70 -11.37 -2.92 -18.39
N MET A 71 -11.21 -1.84 -17.63
CA MET A 71 -10.99 -1.88 -16.18
C MET A 71 -12.11 -2.57 -15.44
N GLN A 72 -13.37 -2.28 -15.79
CA GLN A 72 -14.53 -2.93 -15.21
C GLN A 72 -14.62 -4.41 -15.59
N SER A 73 -14.25 -4.76 -16.82
CA SER A 73 -14.16 -6.15 -17.27
C SER A 73 -13.08 -6.92 -16.51
N LEU A 74 -11.90 -6.32 -16.30
CA LEU A 74 -10.82 -6.89 -15.49
C LEU A 74 -11.24 -7.09 -14.03
N ALA A 75 -11.92 -6.11 -13.43
CA ALA A 75 -12.46 -6.24 -12.07
C ALA A 75 -13.50 -7.36 -11.97
N GLY A 76 -14.39 -7.50 -12.97
CA GLY A 76 -15.35 -8.59 -13.05
C GLY A 76 -14.70 -9.96 -13.21
N ALA A 77 -13.63 -10.07 -14.01
CA ALA A 77 -12.84 -11.30 -14.13
C ALA A 77 -12.13 -11.65 -12.81
N ALA A 78 -11.49 -10.65 -12.18
CA ALA A 78 -10.86 -10.79 -10.87
C ALA A 78 -11.84 -11.31 -9.82
N ARG A 79 -13.07 -10.77 -9.79
CA ARG A 79 -14.09 -11.22 -8.85
C ARG A 79 -14.45 -12.70 -8.99
N ARG A 80 -14.52 -13.20 -10.24
CA ARG A 80 -14.85 -14.60 -10.53
C ARG A 80 -13.71 -15.55 -10.20
N LEU A 81 -12.48 -15.15 -10.48
CA LEU A 81 -11.29 -16.00 -10.39
C LEU A 81 -10.59 -15.95 -9.02
N VAL A 82 -11.04 -15.10 -8.09
CA VAL A 82 -10.38 -14.92 -6.78
C VAL A 82 -10.20 -16.22 -5.99
N GLY A 83 -11.13 -17.17 -6.12
CA GLY A 83 -11.07 -18.47 -5.44
C GLY A 83 -9.99 -19.41 -5.99
N ASP A 84 -9.55 -19.17 -7.22
CA ASP A 84 -8.52 -19.97 -7.90
C ASP A 84 -7.11 -19.40 -7.69
N LEU A 85 -7.00 -18.23 -7.04
CA LEU A 85 -5.74 -17.55 -6.80
C LEU A 85 -5.12 -17.91 -5.46
N SER A 86 -3.81 -18.10 -5.47
CA SER A 86 -3.01 -18.19 -4.25
C SER A 86 -3.06 -16.88 -3.45
N VAL A 87 -2.67 -16.95 -2.17
CA VAL A 87 -2.56 -15.79 -1.27
C VAL A 87 -1.64 -14.71 -1.88
N ASP A 88 -0.49 -15.12 -2.40
CA ASP A 88 0.50 -14.21 -3.00
C ASP A 88 0.02 -13.61 -4.32
N ASP A 89 -0.73 -14.36 -5.12
CA ASP A 89 -1.32 -13.87 -6.36
C ASP A 89 -2.40 -12.82 -6.07
N ARG A 90 -3.25 -13.06 -5.07
CA ARG A 90 -4.24 -12.07 -4.63
C ARG A 90 -3.58 -10.79 -4.15
N LEU A 91 -2.51 -10.90 -3.36
CA LEU A 91 -1.72 -9.75 -2.93
C LEU A 91 -1.10 -9.01 -4.12
N THR A 92 -0.58 -9.74 -5.10
CA THR A 92 0.01 -9.17 -6.32
C THR A 92 -1.02 -8.37 -7.12
N VAL A 93 -2.22 -8.92 -7.32
CA VAL A 93 -3.32 -8.24 -8.00
C VAL A 93 -3.79 -7.01 -7.20
N MET A 94 -3.94 -7.14 -5.88
CA MET A 94 -4.32 -6.02 -5.02
C MET A 94 -3.29 -4.88 -5.08
N HIS A 95 -2.01 -5.22 -5.03
CA HIS A 95 -0.94 -4.24 -5.16
C HIS A 95 -0.92 -3.60 -6.56
N ALA A 96 -1.17 -4.37 -7.62
CA ALA A 96 -1.28 -3.86 -8.98
C ALA A 96 -2.39 -2.81 -9.11
N TRP A 97 -3.56 -3.04 -8.50
CA TRP A 97 -4.63 -2.03 -8.43
C TRP A 97 -4.18 -0.73 -7.74
N GLY A 98 -3.45 -0.87 -6.64
CA GLY A 98 -2.83 0.26 -5.96
C GLY A 98 -1.86 1.04 -6.86
N VAL A 99 -0.99 0.36 -7.63
CA VAL A 99 -0.07 0.99 -8.58
C VAL A 99 -0.83 1.74 -9.68
N LEU A 100 -1.89 1.13 -10.22
CA LEU A 100 -2.75 1.71 -11.25
C LEU A 100 -3.66 2.84 -10.72
N ARG A 101 -3.77 2.99 -9.38
CA ARG A 101 -4.66 3.97 -8.72
C ARG A 101 -6.11 3.84 -9.19
N CYS A 102 -6.56 2.60 -9.28
CA CYS A 102 -7.90 2.26 -9.72
C CYS A 102 -8.60 1.50 -8.61
N ASN A 103 -9.83 1.89 -8.31
CA ASN A 103 -10.69 1.15 -7.38
C ASN A 103 -11.46 0.09 -8.18
N PRO A 104 -11.22 -1.22 -7.97
CA PRO A 104 -11.95 -2.28 -8.67
C PRO A 104 -13.37 -2.52 -8.13
N GLY A 105 -13.78 -1.82 -7.08
CA GLY A 105 -15.04 -2.04 -6.36
C GLY A 105 -14.81 -2.69 -5.00
N ASP A 106 -15.63 -2.33 -4.02
CA ASP A 106 -15.48 -2.80 -2.65
C ASP A 106 -15.71 -4.31 -2.51
N ASP A 107 -16.56 -4.90 -3.37
CA ASP A 107 -16.80 -6.33 -3.42
C ASP A 107 -15.55 -7.11 -3.88
N VAL A 108 -14.83 -6.58 -4.87
CA VAL A 108 -13.57 -7.16 -5.35
C VAL A 108 -12.50 -7.05 -4.26
N ILE A 109 -12.33 -5.86 -3.67
CA ILE A 109 -11.32 -5.66 -2.63
C ILE A 109 -11.59 -6.58 -1.44
N ARG A 110 -12.83 -6.65 -0.93
CA ARG A 110 -13.18 -7.55 0.19
C ARG A 110 -12.91 -9.02 -0.14
N ALA A 111 -13.20 -9.46 -1.36
CA ALA A 111 -12.93 -10.84 -1.76
C ALA A 111 -11.42 -11.14 -1.81
N TYR A 112 -10.61 -10.19 -2.29
CA TYR A 112 -9.16 -10.35 -2.36
C TYR A 112 -8.46 -10.27 -1.02
N THR A 113 -9.10 -9.66 -0.01
CA THR A 113 -8.49 -9.44 1.31
C THR A 113 -9.12 -10.23 2.45
N ALA A 114 -10.07 -11.12 2.16
CA ALA A 114 -10.75 -11.93 3.16
C ALA A 114 -9.77 -12.75 4.02
N ASP A 115 -8.84 -13.47 3.39
CA ASP A 115 -7.90 -14.36 4.09
C ASP A 115 -6.80 -13.61 4.86
N PHE A 116 -6.63 -12.31 4.61
CA PHE A 116 -5.68 -11.44 5.30
C PHE A 116 -6.24 -10.88 6.61
N ARG A 117 -7.52 -11.13 6.91
CA ARG A 117 -8.21 -10.61 8.08
C ARG A 117 -8.49 -11.73 9.07
N SER A 118 -8.19 -11.49 10.34
CA SER A 118 -8.71 -12.29 11.44
C SER A 118 -10.24 -12.25 11.43
N SER A 119 -10.87 -13.39 11.72
CA SER A 119 -12.32 -13.60 11.57
C SER A 119 -13.17 -12.95 12.68
N ASP A 120 -12.59 -12.07 13.50
CA ASP A 120 -13.17 -11.66 14.78
C ASP A 120 -14.25 -10.56 14.69
N GLU A 121 -14.84 -10.32 13.52
CA GLU A 121 -15.90 -9.31 13.33
C GLU A 121 -17.21 -9.92 12.83
N ASN A 122 -17.77 -10.87 13.59
CA ASN A 122 -19.17 -11.25 13.45
C ASN A 122 -19.89 -11.46 14.80
N SER A 123 -19.57 -10.64 15.80
CA SER A 123 -20.35 -10.52 17.04
C SER A 123 -20.99 -9.13 17.13
N SER A 124 -22.04 -8.91 16.33
CA SER A 124 -23.04 -7.90 16.68
C SER A 124 -24.14 -8.60 17.47
N ASP A 125 -24.17 -8.33 18.77
CA ASP A 125 -25.34 -8.22 19.63
C ASP A 125 -26.48 -9.26 19.47
N ASP A 126 -26.45 -10.29 20.31
CA ASP A 126 -27.64 -10.61 21.09
C ASP A 126 -27.28 -11.17 22.48
N SER A 127 -28.10 -10.81 23.46
CA SER A 127 -27.83 -10.96 24.88
C SER A 127 -27.88 -12.42 25.34
N SER A 128 -26.91 -12.87 26.14
CA SER A 128 -27.14 -13.45 27.48
C SER A 128 -25.89 -14.16 28.01
N SER A 129 -25.71 -14.02 29.31
CA SER A 129 -24.70 -14.63 30.15
C SER A 129 -24.69 -16.16 30.04
N ASP A 130 -23.55 -16.76 29.71
CA ASP A 130 -22.99 -17.77 30.60
C ASP A 130 -21.49 -17.97 30.35
N ALA A 131 -20.74 -17.93 31.45
CA ALA A 131 -19.31 -18.10 31.46
C ALA A 131 -18.94 -19.56 31.17
N THR A 132 -18.45 -19.84 29.98
CA THR A 132 -17.53 -20.97 29.77
C THR A 132 -16.45 -20.55 28.78
N SER A 133 -15.37 -19.99 29.34
CA SER A 133 -14.10 -19.78 28.65
C SER A 133 -13.53 -21.13 28.24
N SER A 134 -13.99 -21.61 27.10
CA SER A 134 -13.41 -22.73 26.37
C SER A 134 -12.30 -22.15 25.52
N SER A 135 -11.08 -22.24 26.02
CA SER A 135 -9.85 -22.00 25.27
C SER A 135 -9.75 -23.05 24.15
N SER A 136 -10.46 -22.81 23.05
CA SER A 136 -10.20 -23.45 21.78
C SER A 136 -9.15 -22.60 21.07
N SER A 137 -7.89 -22.97 21.30
CA SER A 137 -6.76 -22.64 20.43
C SER A 137 -7.02 -23.24 19.05
N SER A 138 -7.90 -22.60 18.27
CA SER A 138 -7.96 -22.81 16.83
C SER A 138 -6.74 -22.11 16.25
N SER A 139 -5.73 -22.91 15.94
CA SER A 139 -4.58 -22.55 15.11
C SER A 139 -5.06 -22.16 13.71
N SER A 140 -5.72 -21.01 13.59
CA SER A 140 -5.97 -20.40 12.29
C SER A 140 -4.66 -19.75 11.87
N SER A 141 -3.88 -20.44 11.06
CA SER A 141 -2.63 -19.94 10.48
C SER A 141 -2.88 -18.90 9.36
N GLY A 142 -3.89 -18.05 9.55
CA GLY A 142 -4.35 -17.05 8.59
C GLY A 142 -4.63 -15.71 9.28
N GLY A 143 -5.03 -14.69 8.52
CA GLY A 143 -5.19 -13.34 9.05
C GLY A 143 -3.88 -12.54 9.07
N GLU A 144 -3.87 -11.46 9.84
CA GLU A 144 -2.78 -10.49 9.83
C GLU A 144 -1.46 -11.04 10.38
N ASP A 145 -1.52 -11.98 11.33
CA ASP A 145 -0.32 -12.53 11.97
C ASP A 145 0.49 -13.46 11.04
N ALA A 146 -0.13 -13.97 9.97
CA ALA A 146 0.53 -14.76 8.95
C ALA A 146 1.32 -13.91 7.93
N LEU A 147 1.14 -12.59 7.94
CA LEU A 147 1.77 -11.68 6.99
C LEU A 147 3.13 -11.18 7.49
N ASP A 148 4.09 -11.08 6.58
CA ASP A 148 5.32 -10.33 6.81
C ASP A 148 5.12 -8.82 6.56
N GLY A 149 6.12 -8.01 6.91
CA GLY A 149 6.08 -6.56 6.74
C GLY A 149 6.00 -6.10 5.28
N ASP A 150 6.54 -6.84 4.32
CA ASP A 150 6.42 -6.50 2.89
C ASP A 150 4.99 -6.70 2.40
N GLN A 151 4.36 -7.81 2.78
CA GLN A 151 2.96 -8.10 2.48
C GLN A 151 2.04 -7.07 3.16
N CYS A 152 2.28 -6.74 4.43
CA CYS A 152 1.53 -5.69 5.15
C CYS A 152 1.67 -4.32 4.46
N ALA A 153 2.88 -3.94 4.07
CA ALA A 153 3.15 -2.69 3.40
C ALA A 153 2.46 -2.60 2.02
N LYS A 154 2.46 -3.70 1.26
CA LYS A 154 1.75 -3.79 -0.03
C LYS A 154 0.25 -3.59 0.14
N LEU A 155 -0.37 -4.23 1.14
CA LEU A 155 -1.80 -4.08 1.45
C LEU A 155 -2.15 -2.66 1.87
N LEU A 156 -1.45 -2.09 2.86
CA LEU A 156 -1.67 -0.70 3.31
C LEU A 156 -1.58 0.29 2.15
N CYS A 157 -0.54 0.14 1.32
CA CYS A 157 -0.34 1.00 0.16
C CYS A 157 -1.40 0.79 -0.93
N ALA A 158 -1.86 -0.45 -1.13
CA ALA A 158 -2.94 -0.75 -2.05
C ALA A 158 -4.25 -0.09 -1.59
N TYR A 159 -4.67 -0.33 -0.35
CA TYR A 159 -5.86 0.30 0.25
C TYR A 159 -5.86 1.83 0.11
N GLY A 160 -4.76 2.48 0.53
CA GLY A 160 -4.64 3.93 0.43
C GLY A 160 -4.73 4.46 -1.01
N ARG A 161 -4.22 3.72 -2.00
CA ARG A 161 -4.23 4.15 -3.41
C ARG A 161 -5.50 3.78 -4.16
N THR A 162 -6.21 2.74 -3.75
CA THR A 162 -7.55 2.42 -4.24
C THR A 162 -8.64 3.24 -3.54
N ARG A 163 -8.28 3.99 -2.49
CA ARG A 163 -9.20 4.76 -1.64
C ARG A 163 -10.25 3.87 -0.98
N HIS A 164 -9.88 2.63 -0.67
CA HIS A 164 -10.71 1.72 0.09
C HIS A 164 -10.25 1.75 1.55
N LEU A 165 -11.18 2.00 2.47
CA LEU A 165 -10.90 2.03 3.89
C LEU A 165 -11.09 0.61 4.45
N PRO A 166 -10.02 -0.12 4.79
CA PRO A 166 -10.15 -1.39 5.49
C PRO A 166 -10.72 -1.18 6.91
N PRO A 167 -11.21 -2.25 7.56
CA PRO A 167 -11.54 -2.22 8.98
C PRO A 167 -10.36 -1.70 9.80
N ALA A 168 -10.67 -0.93 10.85
CA ALA A 168 -9.66 -0.26 11.66
C ALA A 168 -8.71 -1.26 12.33
N ALA A 169 -9.24 -2.36 12.87
CA ALA A 169 -8.43 -3.42 13.50
C ALA A 169 -7.42 -4.03 12.52
N HIS A 170 -7.86 -4.35 11.30
CA HIS A 170 -7.00 -4.85 10.23
C HIS A 170 -5.89 -3.85 9.90
N ALA A 171 -6.24 -2.60 9.64
CA ALA A 171 -5.25 -1.56 9.31
C ALA A 171 -4.21 -1.35 10.43
N SER A 172 -4.68 -1.35 11.69
CA SER A 172 -3.82 -1.23 12.86
C SER A 172 -2.89 -2.45 13.03
N ALA A 173 -3.37 -3.66 12.76
CA ALA A 173 -2.54 -4.87 12.81
C ALA A 173 -1.46 -4.87 11.71
N LEU A 174 -1.79 -4.47 10.48
CA LEU A 174 -0.79 -4.31 9.41
C LEU A 174 0.28 -3.27 9.79
N ALA A 175 -0.13 -2.13 10.36
CA ALA A 175 0.80 -1.09 10.81
C ALA A 175 1.68 -1.56 11.99
N ARG A 176 1.10 -2.30 12.94
CA ARG A 176 1.82 -2.92 14.06
C ARG A 176 2.93 -3.84 13.56
N ARG A 177 2.66 -4.68 12.54
CA ARG A 177 3.67 -5.58 11.98
C ARG A 177 4.89 -4.83 11.41
N LEU A 178 4.66 -3.67 10.77
CA LEU A 178 5.77 -2.82 10.30
C LEU A 178 6.64 -2.31 11.45
N VAL A 179 6.02 -1.86 12.53
CA VAL A 179 6.73 -1.38 13.73
C VAL A 179 7.54 -2.52 14.34
N GLU A 180 6.94 -3.69 14.52
CA GLU A 180 7.61 -4.85 15.10
C GLU A 180 8.81 -5.35 14.28
N GLU A 181 8.75 -5.26 12.95
CA GLU A 181 9.89 -5.60 12.10
C GLU A 181 10.96 -4.51 12.12
N ALA A 182 10.58 -3.23 12.25
CA ALA A 182 11.53 -2.14 12.42
C ALA A 182 12.26 -2.22 13.78
N GLU A 183 11.57 -2.58 14.86
CA GLU A 183 12.18 -2.79 16.19
C GLU A 183 13.23 -3.90 16.20
N ARG A 184 13.12 -4.86 15.28
CA ARG A 184 14.04 -6.00 15.13
C ARG A 184 15.09 -5.79 14.04
N ASP A 185 15.20 -4.57 13.49
CA ASP A 185 16.07 -4.24 12.36
C ASP A 185 15.84 -5.15 11.12
N ALA A 186 14.63 -5.66 10.96
CA ALA A 186 14.25 -6.62 9.92
C ALA A 186 13.38 -6.00 8.82
N LEU A 187 12.86 -4.78 9.03
CA LEU A 187 11.97 -4.12 8.07
C LEU A 187 12.73 -3.76 6.80
N HIS A 188 12.29 -4.31 5.67
CA HIS A 188 12.90 -4.01 4.38
C HIS A 188 12.66 -2.54 3.95
N PRO A 189 13.63 -1.83 3.33
CA PRO A 189 13.46 -0.42 2.94
C PRO A 189 12.25 -0.12 2.04
N SER A 190 11.93 -1.02 1.12
CA SER A 190 10.73 -0.89 0.29
C SER A 190 9.44 -1.04 1.10
N ALA A 191 9.43 -1.93 2.10
CA ALA A 191 8.29 -2.14 2.98
C ALA A 191 8.07 -0.92 3.87
N ALA A 192 9.13 -0.35 4.48
CA ALA A 192 9.05 0.91 5.22
C ALA A 192 8.44 2.03 4.35
N THR A 193 8.95 2.19 3.12
CA THR A 193 8.47 3.23 2.20
C THR A 193 7.01 3.05 1.81
N LEU A 194 6.60 1.83 1.44
CA LEU A 194 5.23 1.54 1.00
C LEU A 194 4.25 1.58 2.18
N GLY A 195 4.66 1.02 3.31
CA GLY A 195 3.87 0.91 4.53
C GLY A 195 3.54 2.26 5.13
N LEU A 196 4.54 3.11 5.39
CA LEU A 196 4.28 4.47 5.92
C LEU A 196 3.49 5.32 4.93
N TRP A 197 3.80 5.23 3.63
CA TRP A 197 3.03 5.93 2.62
C TRP A 197 1.56 5.46 2.60
N GLY A 198 1.31 4.16 2.68
CA GLY A 198 -0.03 3.59 2.77
C GLY A 198 -0.77 4.05 4.03
N ALA A 199 -0.11 3.98 5.18
CA ALA A 199 -0.64 4.43 6.45
C ALA A 199 -1.03 5.91 6.44
N SER A 200 -0.18 6.79 5.87
CA SER A 200 -0.49 8.22 5.74
C SER A 200 -1.66 8.50 4.79
N LEU A 201 -1.79 7.75 3.69
CA LEU A 201 -2.95 7.87 2.78
C LEU A 201 -4.26 7.45 3.44
N LEU A 202 -4.20 6.47 4.35
CA LEU A 202 -5.35 6.00 5.13
C LEU A 202 -5.63 6.87 6.36
N GLY A 203 -4.77 7.82 6.70
CA GLY A 203 -4.89 8.65 7.89
C GLY A 203 -4.86 7.83 9.19
N LEU A 204 -4.04 6.77 9.22
CA LEU A 204 -3.97 5.90 10.40
C LEU A 204 -3.45 6.66 11.62
N ARG A 205 -4.04 6.36 12.78
CA ARG A 205 -3.55 6.86 14.06
C ARG A 205 -2.45 5.94 14.55
N MET A 206 -1.23 6.45 14.58
CA MET A 206 -0.07 5.79 15.16
C MET A 206 0.38 6.57 16.39
N THR A 207 0.85 5.86 17.41
CA THR A 207 1.40 6.49 18.62
C THR A 207 2.76 7.12 18.33
N THR A 208 3.18 8.10 19.14
CA THR A 208 4.50 8.73 19.02
C THR A 208 5.62 7.68 19.07
N ALA A 209 5.55 6.73 20.01
CA ALA A 209 6.53 5.66 20.13
C ALA A 209 6.66 4.78 18.86
N GLN A 210 5.53 4.48 18.19
CA GLN A 210 5.55 3.73 16.93
C GLN A 210 6.20 4.55 15.81
N LEU A 211 5.91 5.85 15.75
CA LEU A 211 6.51 6.75 14.76
C LEU A 211 8.01 6.99 15.03
N ASP A 212 8.43 7.05 16.29
CA ASP A 212 9.84 7.14 16.70
C ASP A 212 10.63 5.93 16.19
N VAL A 213 10.09 4.71 16.34
CA VAL A 213 10.71 3.48 15.84
C VAL A 213 10.90 3.55 14.33
N LEU A 214 9.84 3.89 13.59
CA LEU A 214 9.88 3.92 12.13
C LEU A 214 10.76 5.05 11.58
N ALA A 215 10.81 6.19 12.28
CA ALA A 215 11.70 7.29 11.93
C ALA A 215 13.18 6.91 12.13
N ARG A 216 13.51 6.27 13.27
CA ARG A 216 14.87 5.79 13.55
C ARG A 216 15.31 4.72 12.56
N ASP A 217 14.45 3.74 12.25
CA ASP A 217 14.72 2.73 11.22
C ASP A 217 15.03 3.39 9.87
N ALA A 218 14.20 4.34 9.42
CA ALA A 218 14.42 5.04 8.14
C ALA A 218 15.75 5.82 8.09
N VAL A 219 16.17 6.42 9.20
CA VAL A 219 17.47 7.11 9.31
C VAL A 219 18.62 6.11 9.21
N GLN A 220 18.53 4.99 9.91
CA GLN A 220 19.59 3.98 10.03
C GLN A 220 19.77 3.14 8.76
N GLN A 221 18.73 3.02 7.93
CA GLN A 221 18.81 2.26 6.68
C GLN A 221 19.72 2.91 5.62
N LYS A 222 20.94 2.37 5.50
CA LYS A 222 21.94 2.82 4.52
C LYS A 222 21.57 2.56 3.06
N LYS A 223 20.74 1.54 2.79
CA LYS A 223 20.30 1.15 1.44
C LYS A 223 19.05 1.90 0.96
N LEU A 224 18.48 2.78 1.78
CA LEU A 224 17.28 3.52 1.45
C LEU A 224 17.55 4.53 0.32
N ALA A 225 16.81 4.42 -0.78
CA ALA A 225 16.93 5.35 -1.90
C ALA A 225 16.51 6.78 -1.49
N PRO A 226 17.16 7.85 -1.99
CA PRO A 226 16.82 9.24 -1.67
C PRO A 226 15.33 9.58 -1.83
N ARG A 227 14.72 9.08 -2.91
CA ARG A 227 13.28 9.29 -3.18
C ARG A 227 12.38 8.57 -2.18
N SER A 228 12.82 7.42 -1.67
CA SER A 228 12.11 6.69 -0.63
C SER A 228 12.16 7.44 0.70
N LEU A 229 13.32 8.00 1.05
CA LEU A 229 13.45 8.88 2.22
C LEU A 229 12.48 10.06 2.14
N ALA A 230 12.42 10.78 1.01
CA ALA A 230 11.49 11.90 0.83
C ALA A 230 10.02 11.51 1.09
N LYS A 231 9.61 10.31 0.66
CA LYS A 231 8.26 9.79 0.92
C LYS A 231 8.03 9.43 2.37
N ILE A 232 9.02 8.81 3.02
CA ILE A 232 8.93 8.45 4.43
C ILE A 232 8.81 9.69 5.30
N VAL A 233 9.66 10.71 5.08
CA VAL A 233 9.60 11.98 5.85
C VAL A 233 8.25 12.67 5.65
N TRP A 234 7.73 12.70 4.41
CA TRP A 234 6.38 13.20 4.17
C TRP A 234 5.30 12.41 4.92
N ALA A 235 5.39 11.07 4.88
CA ALA A 235 4.43 10.21 5.55
C ALA A 235 4.46 10.40 7.07
N LEU A 236 5.64 10.52 7.68
CA LEU A 236 5.81 10.85 9.10
C LEU A 236 5.13 12.18 9.44
N ALA A 237 5.38 13.24 8.66
CA ALA A 237 4.74 14.53 8.86
C ALA A 237 3.21 14.45 8.72
N ALA A 238 2.71 13.70 7.73
CA ALA A 238 1.27 13.53 7.50
C ALA A 238 0.58 12.69 8.59
N LEU A 239 1.31 11.79 9.24
CA LEU A 239 0.84 10.98 10.38
C LEU A 239 0.93 11.75 11.71
N GLY A 240 1.43 12.99 11.70
CA GLY A 240 1.54 13.84 12.89
C GLY A 240 2.71 13.47 13.79
N TYR A 241 3.81 12.98 13.22
CA TYR A 241 5.03 12.72 13.97
C TYR A 241 5.58 14.00 14.62
N ASP A 242 5.87 13.93 15.90
CA ASP A 242 6.46 15.01 16.70
C ASP A 242 7.89 14.60 17.11
N PRO A 243 8.91 14.87 16.26
CA PRO A 243 10.27 14.40 16.50
C PRO A 243 10.92 15.11 17.68
N THR A 244 11.78 14.39 18.41
CA THR A 244 12.70 15.06 19.32
C THR A 244 13.70 15.92 18.53
N ALA A 245 14.37 16.86 19.20
CA ALA A 245 15.41 17.67 18.56
C ALA A 245 16.54 16.81 17.96
N SER A 246 16.83 15.65 18.56
CA SER A 246 17.83 14.70 18.05
C SER A 246 17.34 14.03 16.77
N ASP A 247 16.12 13.49 16.77
CA ASP A 247 15.54 12.81 15.60
C ASP A 247 15.41 13.78 14.42
N LEU A 248 15.00 15.02 14.68
CA LEU A 248 14.89 16.05 13.65
C LEU A 248 16.26 16.41 13.06
N ALA A 249 17.31 16.48 13.87
CA ALA A 249 18.67 16.73 13.40
C ALA A 249 19.19 15.58 12.53
N GLU A 250 18.92 14.33 12.90
CA GLU A 250 19.29 13.15 12.11
C GLU A 250 18.54 13.08 10.78
N LEU A 251 17.22 13.31 10.80
CA LEU A 251 16.39 13.39 9.59
C LEU A 251 16.89 14.50 8.66
N ARG A 252 17.23 15.68 9.20
CA ARG A 252 17.80 16.79 8.44
C ARG A 252 19.13 16.41 7.80
N ALA A 253 20.02 15.75 8.53
CA ALA A 253 21.30 15.30 8.00
C ALA A 253 21.10 14.33 6.83
N ARG A 254 20.25 13.31 7.01
CA ARG A 254 19.91 12.35 5.93
C ARG A 254 19.25 13.03 4.74
N ALA A 255 18.38 14.01 4.97
CA ALA A 255 17.73 14.76 3.91
C ALA A 255 18.74 15.59 3.11
N LYS A 256 19.69 16.26 3.77
CA LYS A 256 20.77 17.02 3.13
C LYS A 256 21.60 16.14 2.19
N ASP A 257 21.93 14.91 2.62
CA ASP A 257 22.65 13.95 1.78
C ASP A 257 21.81 13.45 0.59
N ALA A 258 20.49 13.36 0.76
CA ALA A 258 19.57 12.90 -0.28
C ALA A 258 19.25 14.00 -1.33
N MET A 259 19.21 15.27 -0.93
CA MET A 259 18.80 16.41 -1.76
C MET A 259 19.48 16.50 -3.14
N PRO A 260 20.80 16.27 -3.29
CA PRO A 260 21.45 16.35 -4.59
C PRO A 260 20.90 15.36 -5.62
N SER A 261 20.47 14.18 -5.17
CA SER A 261 19.98 13.08 -6.03
C SER A 261 18.48 13.14 -6.35
N LEU A 262 17.74 14.08 -5.75
CA LEU A 262 16.30 14.21 -5.92
C LEU A 262 15.93 15.07 -7.14
N MET A 263 14.79 14.78 -7.75
CA MET A 263 14.16 15.67 -8.73
C MET A 263 13.56 16.89 -8.01
N ALA A 264 13.42 18.02 -8.70
CA ALA A 264 12.94 19.29 -8.11
C ALA A 264 11.65 19.13 -7.27
N LYS A 265 10.66 18.39 -7.77
CA LYS A 265 9.42 18.12 -7.05
C LYS A 265 9.61 17.34 -5.74
N ASP A 266 10.54 16.38 -5.74
CA ASP A 266 10.79 15.53 -4.57
C ASP A 266 11.64 16.31 -3.54
N LYS A 267 12.49 17.24 -3.99
CA LYS A 267 13.18 18.20 -3.10
C LYS A 267 12.17 19.09 -2.39
N GLU A 268 11.24 19.68 -3.14
CA GLU A 268 10.20 20.55 -2.57
C GLU A 268 9.35 19.82 -1.53
N ALA A 269 8.89 18.61 -1.87
CA ALA A 269 8.12 17.78 -0.94
C ALA A 269 8.90 17.46 0.34
N LEU A 270 10.20 17.14 0.22
CA LEU A 270 11.04 16.86 1.39
C LEU A 270 11.26 18.12 2.25
N ARG A 271 11.45 19.29 1.64
CA ARG A 271 11.56 20.56 2.39
C ARG A 271 10.29 20.88 3.16
N GLU A 272 9.14 20.82 2.49
CA GLU A 272 7.83 21.04 3.10
C GLU A 272 7.56 20.04 4.23
N ALA A 273 7.93 18.77 4.05
CA ALA A 273 7.77 17.76 5.10
C ALA A 273 8.63 18.07 6.33
N LEU A 274 9.89 18.45 6.15
CA LEU A 274 10.78 18.84 7.26
C LEU A 274 10.27 20.10 7.98
N LEU A 275 9.76 21.09 7.24
CA LEU A 275 9.14 22.30 7.82
C LEU A 275 7.94 21.93 8.71
N ARG A 276 7.09 20.99 8.28
CA ARG A 276 5.96 20.48 9.07
C ARG A 276 6.39 19.74 10.32
N LEU A 277 7.54 19.08 10.28
CA LEU A 277 8.16 18.42 11.43
C LEU A 277 8.89 19.43 12.36
N GLY A 278 8.82 20.73 12.07
CA GLY A 278 9.38 21.79 12.91
C GLY A 278 10.79 22.23 12.53
N ASP A 279 11.35 21.75 11.41
CA ASP A 279 12.67 22.20 10.97
C ASP A 279 12.60 23.59 10.33
N ARG A 280 13.11 24.60 11.04
CA ARG A 280 13.14 25.99 10.56
C ARG A 280 14.38 26.32 9.72
N ASP A 281 15.37 25.43 9.67
CA ASP A 281 16.64 25.65 8.98
C ASP A 281 16.64 25.09 7.53
N VAL A 282 15.52 24.50 7.10
CA VAL A 282 15.34 23.87 5.77
C VAL A 282 15.63 24.81 4.60
N ALA A 283 15.45 26.12 4.80
CA ALA A 283 15.61 27.12 3.75
C ALA A 283 17.07 27.36 3.30
N VAL A 284 18.06 26.81 4.02
CA VAL A 284 19.49 27.11 3.80
C VAL A 284 20.23 26.00 3.03
N ALA A 285 19.54 24.94 2.58
CA ALA A 285 20.14 23.79 1.87
C ALA A 285 19.61 23.56 0.45
#